data_AF-A0A6C8APG6-F1
#
_entry.id   AF-A0A6C8APG6-F1
#
_cell.length_a   1.000
_cell.length_b   1.000
_cell.length_c   1.000
_cell.angle_alpha   90.00
_cell.angle_beta   90.00
_cell.angle_gamma   90.00
#
_symmetry.space_group_name_H-M   'P 1'
#
loop_
_entity.id
_entity.type
_entity.pdbx_description
1 polymer ?
#
loop_
_entity_poly.entity_id
_entity_poly.type
_entity_poly.pdbx_seq_one_letter_code
_entity_poly.pdbx_strand_id
1 'polypeptide(L)'
;MGVDWVIDLNKYDFAYDEEGRIIWALYNDIEKGKLKDPRDIDSTPESRNKFDDAMDGYENGMVTRFDVDIRNERDERSAKLTMDTLVLSAKLAALTPPQGYPNAPYYFT
;
A
#
# COMPACT_ATOMS: atom_id res chain seq x y z
N MET A 1 -28.20 -4.43 9.22
CA MET A 1 -27.01 -4.41 10.11
C MET A 1 -25.98 -3.54 9.43
N GLY A 2 -25.59 -2.43 10.05
CA GLY A 2 -24.56 -1.54 9.52
C GLY A 2 -23.19 -2.09 9.82
N VAL A 3 -22.21 -1.81 8.96
CA VAL A 3 -20.82 -2.14 9.22
C VAL A 3 -20.28 -1.05 10.14
N ASP A 4 -19.99 -1.38 11.40
CA ASP A 4 -19.48 -0.39 12.39
C ASP A 4 -18.07 0.11 12.04
N TRP A 5 -17.40 -0.53 11.08
CA TRP A 5 -16.04 -0.17 10.68
C TRP A 5 -15.74 -0.63 9.24
N VAL A 6 -15.06 0.21 8.46
CA VAL A 6 -14.71 -0.02 7.06
C VAL A 6 -13.24 0.35 6.84
N ILE A 7 -12.51 -0.45 6.07
CA ILE A 7 -11.18 -0.08 5.58
C ILE A 7 -11.35 1.02 4.55
N ASP A 8 -11.00 2.25 4.89
CA ASP A 8 -10.94 3.35 3.92
C ASP A 8 -9.60 3.32 3.18
N LEU A 9 -9.61 2.79 1.97
CA LEU A 9 -8.40 2.65 1.16
C LEU A 9 -7.77 4.00 0.76
N ASN A 10 -8.55 5.09 0.75
CA ASN A 10 -8.04 6.43 0.44
C ASN A 10 -7.39 7.08 1.66
N LYS A 11 -7.86 6.77 2.87
CA LYS A 11 -7.26 7.29 4.11
C LYS A 11 -5.83 6.79 4.31
N TYR A 12 -5.55 5.57 3.87
CA TYR A 12 -4.24 4.90 4.03
C TYR A 12 -3.39 4.95 2.75
N ASP A 13 -3.78 5.80 1.79
CA ASP A 13 -3.08 6.01 0.53
C ASP A 13 -2.51 4.73 -0.12
N PHE A 14 -3.32 3.66 -0.15
CA PHE A 14 -2.90 2.36 -0.70
C PHE A 14 -2.45 2.42 -2.16
N ALA A 15 -2.77 3.50 -2.87
CA ALA A 15 -2.27 3.79 -4.20
C ALA A 15 -0.72 3.85 -4.26
N TYR A 16 -0.04 4.17 -3.15
CA TYR A 16 1.42 4.17 -3.09
C TYR A 16 2.04 2.77 -2.86
N ASP A 17 1.21 1.76 -2.60
CA ASP A 17 1.61 0.37 -2.46
C ASP A 17 1.22 -0.44 -3.71
N GLU A 18 1.83 -0.08 -4.86
CA GLU A 18 1.54 -0.69 -6.17
C GLU A 18 1.67 -2.23 -6.18
N GLU A 19 2.53 -2.79 -5.31
CA GLU A 19 2.77 -4.23 -5.18
C GLU A 19 1.90 -4.89 -4.09
N GLY A 20 1.10 -4.14 -3.33
CA GLY A 20 0.25 -4.64 -2.26
C GLY A 20 1.01 -5.17 -1.03
N ARG A 21 2.27 -4.77 -0.84
CA ARG A 21 3.16 -5.27 0.23
C ARG A 21 2.64 -4.95 1.62
N ILE A 22 2.06 -3.77 1.81
CA ILE A 22 1.47 -3.33 3.07
C ILE A 22 0.28 -4.22 3.41
N ILE A 23 -0.60 -4.48 2.43
CA ILE A 23 -1.74 -5.38 2.61
C ILE A 23 -1.28 -6.79 3.04
N TRP A 24 -0.28 -7.35 2.37
CA TRP A 24 0.24 -8.67 2.70
C TRP A 24 0.89 -8.73 4.09
N ALA A 25 1.61 -7.68 4.49
CA ALA A 25 2.21 -7.60 5.81
C ALA A 25 1.14 -7.57 6.91
N LEU A 26 0.09 -6.76 6.74
CA LEU A 26 -1.05 -6.68 7.66
C LEU A 26 -1.79 -8.02 7.76
N TYR A 27 -2.07 -8.68 6.63
CA TYR A 27 -2.70 -10.01 6.64
C TYR A 27 -1.86 -11.05 7.38
N ASN A 28 -0.54 -11.04 7.17
CA ASN A 28 0.38 -11.97 7.83
C ASN A 28 0.40 -11.74 9.36
N ASP A 29 0.37 -10.48 9.81
CA ASP A 29 0.31 -10.17 11.23
C ASP A 29 -1.04 -10.49 11.85
N ILE A 30 -2.14 -10.39 11.10
CA ILE A 30 -3.47 -10.89 11.52
C ILE A 30 -3.46 -12.42 11.63
N GLU A 31 -2.95 -13.14 10.62
CA GLU A 31 -2.87 -14.60 10.61
C GLU A 31 -2.02 -15.13 11.78
N LYS A 32 -0.95 -14.41 12.13
CA LYS A 32 -0.10 -14.70 13.30
C LYS A 32 -0.71 -14.26 14.64
N GLY A 33 -1.89 -13.63 14.63
CA GLY A 33 -2.58 -13.15 15.83
C GLY A 33 -1.92 -11.96 16.52
N LYS A 34 -1.01 -11.26 15.85
CA LYS A 34 -0.37 -10.03 16.38
C LYS A 34 -1.30 -8.83 16.26
N LEU A 35 -2.12 -8.80 15.20
CA LEU A 35 -3.14 -7.80 14.96
C LEU A 35 -4.51 -8.47 14.93
N LYS A 36 -5.53 -7.73 15.36
CA LYS A 36 -6.92 -8.13 15.23
C LYS A 36 -7.47 -7.58 13.91
N ASP A 37 -8.26 -8.35 13.18
CA ASP A 37 -8.92 -7.80 11.99
C ASP A 37 -9.96 -6.76 12.44
N PRO A 38 -9.81 -5.49 12.04
CA PRO A 38 -10.68 -4.41 12.50
C PRO A 38 -12.15 -4.56 12.08
N ARG A 39 -12.42 -5.45 11.11
CA ARG A 39 -13.75 -5.84 10.61
C ARG A 39 -14.42 -6.94 11.43
N ASP A 40 -13.68 -7.64 12.28
CA ASP A 40 -14.25 -8.67 13.14
C ASP A 40 -15.31 -8.07 14.08
N ILE A 41 -16.35 -8.85 14.37
CA ILE A 41 -17.49 -8.41 15.19
C ILE A 41 -17.09 -8.06 16.64
N ASP A 42 -16.03 -8.70 17.14
CA ASP A 42 -15.48 -8.51 18.48
C ASP A 42 -14.34 -7.47 18.51
N SER A 43 -14.09 -6.76 17.41
CA SER A 43 -13.09 -5.69 17.38
C SER A 43 -13.54 -4.46 18.17
N THR A 44 -12.70 -4.07 19.12
CA THR A 44 -12.88 -2.90 19.98
C THR A 44 -12.23 -1.65 19.36
N PRO A 45 -12.59 -0.43 19.80
CA PRO A 45 -11.90 0.79 19.39
C PRO A 45 -10.37 0.72 19.59
N GLU A 46 -9.91 0.09 20.67
CA GLU A 46 -8.48 -0.06 20.95
C GLU A 46 -7.79 -0.98 19.93
N SER A 47 -8.44 -2.10 19.57
CA SER A 47 -7.89 -3.02 18.57
C SER A 47 -7.82 -2.40 17.17
N ARG A 48 -8.79 -1.54 16.83
CA ARG A 48 -8.82 -0.77 15.58
C ARG A 48 -7.73 0.29 15.54
N ASN A 49 -7.50 1.00 16.65
CA ASN A 49 -6.39 1.95 16.74
C ASN A 49 -5.03 1.24 16.58
N LYS A 50 -4.85 0.06 17.16
CA LYS A 50 -3.62 -0.74 16.96
C LYS A 50 -3.43 -1.17 15.51
N PHE A 51 -4.51 -1.45 14.80
CA PHE A 51 -4.46 -1.74 13.37
C PHE A 51 -4.06 -0.50 12.56
N ASP A 52 -4.65 0.67 12.87
CA ASP A 52 -4.29 1.95 12.25
C ASP A 52 -2.80 2.30 12.49
N ASP A 53 -2.30 2.16 13.73
CA ASP A 53 -0.89 2.41 14.06
C ASP A 53 0.07 1.48 13.28
N ALA A 54 -0.32 0.21 13.09
CA ALA A 54 0.48 -0.74 12.32
C ALA A 54 0.48 -0.41 10.83
N MET A 55 -0.66 0.01 10.29
CA MET A 55 -0.77 0.50 8.91
C MET A 55 0.19 1.68 8.67
N ASP A 56 0.12 2.71 9.50
CA ASP A 56 0.95 3.91 9.37
C ASP A 56 2.45 3.56 9.45
N GLY A 57 2.80 2.58 10.29
CA GLY A 57 4.17 2.05 10.38
C GLY A 57 4.64 1.37 9.09
N TYR A 58 3.78 0.54 8.49
CA TYR A 58 4.09 -0.13 7.23
C TYR A 58 4.14 0.84 6.05
N GLU A 59 3.22 1.80 5.99
CA GLU A 59 3.24 2.86 4.99
C GLU A 59 4.56 3.64 5.03
N ASN A 60 4.96 4.12 6.21
CA ASN A 60 6.22 4.84 6.36
C ASN A 60 7.47 4.01 6.01
N GLY A 61 7.42 2.69 6.20
CA GLY A 61 8.53 1.78 5.93
C GLY A 61 8.58 1.19 4.52
N MET A 62 7.43 1.12 3.82
CA MET A 62 7.28 0.36 2.57
C MET A 62 6.77 1.19 1.39
N VAL A 63 6.33 2.43 1.59
CA VAL A 63 5.95 3.33 0.49
C VAL A 63 7.15 3.61 -0.42
N THR A 64 6.94 3.41 -1.72
CA THR A 64 7.90 3.83 -2.74
C THR A 64 7.68 5.31 -3.01
N ARG A 65 8.46 6.16 -2.33
CA ARG A 65 8.39 7.61 -2.52
C ARG A 65 9.08 8.02 -3.83
N PHE A 66 8.30 8.56 -4.77
CA PHE A 66 8.81 9.13 -6.03
C PHE A 66 9.05 10.64 -5.94
N ASP A 67 8.59 11.27 -4.85
CA ASP A 67 8.66 12.70 -4.54
C ASP A 67 9.89 13.08 -3.71
N VAL A 68 10.71 12.11 -3.30
CA VAL A 68 11.97 12.42 -2.62
C VAL A 68 12.92 13.13 -3.58
N ASP A 69 13.39 14.30 -3.17
CA ASP A 69 14.48 15.00 -3.84
C ASP A 69 15.61 14.00 -4.13
N ILE A 70 16.08 13.95 -5.37
CA ILE A 70 17.35 13.28 -5.66
C ILE A 70 18.39 14.01 -4.82
N ARG A 71 18.81 13.40 -3.71
CA ARG A 71 19.83 13.97 -2.83
C ARG A 71 20.98 14.46 -3.70
N ASN A 72 21.27 15.76 -3.63
CA ASN A 72 22.28 16.44 -4.45
C ASN A 72 23.70 15.87 -4.27
N GLU A 73 23.89 14.97 -3.30
CA GLU A 73 25.13 14.25 -2.99
C GLU A 73 25.33 12.97 -3.83
N ARG A 74 24.34 12.54 -4.63
CA ARG A 74 24.50 11.38 -5.53
C ARG A 74 25.30 11.78 -6.77
N ASP A 75 26.22 10.93 -7.19
CA ASP A 75 26.94 11.15 -8.45
C ASP A 75 25.95 11.21 -9.62
N GLU A 76 26.26 12.03 -10.63
CA GLU A 76 25.38 12.31 -11.78
C GLU A 76 24.93 11.02 -12.49
N ARG A 77 25.79 9.99 -12.51
CA ARG A 77 25.47 8.70 -13.13
C ARG A 77 24.44 7.93 -12.31
N SER A 78 24.53 7.94 -10.98
CA SER A 78 23.52 7.34 -10.10
C SER A 78 22.19 8.08 -10.15
N ALA A 79 22.21 9.40 -10.23
CA ALA A 79 21.00 10.21 -10.41
C ALA A 79 20.30 9.86 -11.75
N LYS A 80 21.07 9.82 -12.84
CA LYS A 80 20.57 9.45 -14.16
C LYS A 80 20.03 8.02 -14.20
N LEU A 81 20.75 7.06 -13.61
CA LEU A 81 20.31 5.67 -13.52
C LEU A 81 18.99 5.53 -12.73
N THR A 82 18.84 6.31 -11.65
CA THR A 82 17.59 6.36 -10.88
C THR A 82 16.44 6.83 -11.77
N MET A 83 16.62 7.94 -12.50
CA MET A 83 15.61 8.48 -13.41
C MET A 83 15.27 7.52 -14.55
N ASP A 84 16.27 6.91 -15.20
CA ASP A 84 16.06 5.93 -16.27
C ASP A 84 15.28 4.71 -15.77
N THR A 85 15.56 4.27 -14.54
CA THR A 85 14.84 3.16 -13.89
C THR A 85 13.38 3.52 -13.62
N LEU A 86 13.11 4.73 -13.11
CA LEU A 86 11.75 5.21 -12.87
C LEU A 86 10.92 5.27 -14.17
N VAL A 87 11.49 5.84 -15.24
CA VAL A 87 10.83 5.91 -16.55
C VAL A 87 10.58 4.51 -17.12
N LEU A 88 11.52 3.58 -16.94
CA LEU A 88 11.34 2.20 -17.37
C LEU A 88 10.21 1.50 -16.62
N SER A 89 10.19 1.59 -15.28
CA SER A 89 9.14 1.02 -14.44
C SER A 89 7.76 1.58 -14.81
N ALA A 90 7.65 2.89 -15.01
CA ALA A 90 6.41 3.53 -15.44
C ALA A 90 5.93 3.03 -16.81
N LYS A 91 6.85 2.84 -17.78
CA LYS A 91 6.51 2.28 -19.09
C LYS A 91 6.07 0.82 -19.01
N LEU A 92 6.69 0.02 -18.15
CA LEU A 92 6.28 -1.37 -17.92
C LEU A 92 4.89 -1.43 -17.29
N ALA A 93 4.63 -0.65 -16.25
CA ALA A 93 3.32 -0.56 -15.60
C ALA A 93 2.22 -0.10 -16.57
N ALA A 94 2.51 0.85 -17.47
CA ALA A 94 1.58 1.30 -18.49
C ALA A 94 1.27 0.24 -19.57
N LEU A 95 2.20 -0.68 -19.83
CA LEU A 95 2.03 -1.78 -20.78
C LEU A 95 1.34 -3.00 -20.16
N THR A 96 1.48 -3.19 -18.85
CA THR A 96 0.77 -4.22 -18.08
C THR A 96 0.01 -3.57 -16.93
N PRO A 97 -1.00 -2.72 -17.20
CA PRO A 97 -1.79 -2.14 -16.14
C PRO A 97 -2.39 -3.29 -15.32
N PRO A 98 -2.27 -3.28 -13.98
CA PRO A 98 -2.76 -4.37 -13.16
C PRO A 98 -4.22 -4.63 -13.51
N GLN A 99 -4.49 -5.82 -14.06
CA GLN A 99 -5.83 -6.28 -14.39
C GLN A 99 -6.55 -6.59 -13.07
N GLY A 100 -7.20 -5.57 -12.52
CA GLY A 100 -8.14 -5.70 -11.42
C GLY A 100 -7.56 -5.35 -10.05
N TYR A 101 -8.28 -4.48 -9.33
CA TYR A 101 -8.39 -4.65 -7.88
C TYR A 101 -9.08 -6.00 -7.62
N PRO A 102 -8.83 -6.68 -6.48
CA PRO A 102 -9.55 -7.89 -6.09
C PRO A 102 -11.09 -7.76 -6.13
N ASN A 103 -11.61 -6.52 -6.16
CA ASN A 103 -13.04 -6.18 -6.13
C ASN A 103 -13.52 -5.32 -7.33
N ALA A 104 -12.75 -5.17 -8.42
CA ALA A 104 -13.21 -4.37 -9.56
C ALA A 104 -14.40 -5.06 -10.27
N PRO A 105 -15.52 -4.36 -10.58
CA PRO A 105 -16.63 -4.96 -11.32
C PRO A 105 -16.17 -5.43 -12.69
N TYR A 106 -16.51 -6.67 -13.06
CA TYR A 106 -16.30 -7.18 -14.41
C TYR A 106 -17.29 -6.49 -15.37
N TYR A 107 -16.78 -5.62 -16.24
CA TYR A 107 -17.55 -5.05 -17.34
C TYR A 107 -17.29 -5.83 -18.62
N PHE A 108 -17.93 -7.00 -18.76
CA PHE A 108 -18.12 -7.62 -20.07
C PHE A 108 -19.59 -8.03 -20.20
N THR A 109 -20.30 -7.35 -21.10
CA THR A 109 -21.59 -7.78 -21.70
C THR A 109 -21.34 -8.53 -22.99
#